data_AF-A0A3L7ZQS1-F1
#
_entry.id   AF-A0A3L7ZQS1-F1
#
_cell.length_a   1.000
_cell.length_b   1.000
_cell.length_c   1.000
_cell.angle_alpha   90.00
_cell.angle_beta   90.00
_cell.angle_gamma   90.00
#
_symmetry.space_group_name_H-M   'P 1'
#
loop_
_entity.id
_entity.type
_entity.pdbx_description
1 polymer ?
#
loop_
_entity_poly.entity_id
_entity_poly.type
_entity_poly.pdbx_seq_one_letter_code
_entity_poly.pdbx_strand_id
1 'polypeptide(L)'
;MHSKIFQITETRVDRDNYLNEDTLEQGDGHYYDYCSEIDEEERKFHIANLIEKALPKGMFTLVAENTIRYNGGADKWKKEFVTAIQEKAQAVTIENCMMCIGAVYQLEKFLKNPLDLGYQFYMDEYGVNGYAEQSYSFLQTVSQFEPGKLLYIGGVIDYHF
;
A
#
# COMPACT_ATOMS: atom_id res chain seq x y z
N MET A 1 4.34 -15.19 6.40
CA MET A 1 3.19 -14.84 5.52
C MET A 1 3.74 -14.10 4.32
N HIS A 2 3.29 -14.42 3.09
CA HIS A 2 3.78 -13.76 1.87
C HIS A 2 2.84 -12.68 1.36
N SER A 3 3.40 -11.59 0.85
CA SER A 3 2.66 -10.64 0.01
C SER A 3 3.60 -9.83 -0.89
N LYS A 4 3.06 -8.82 -1.58
CA LYS A 4 3.81 -8.02 -2.56
C LYS A 4 4.03 -6.59 -2.11
N ILE A 5 5.17 -6.03 -2.51
CA ILE A 5 5.48 -4.61 -2.36
C ILE A 5 5.53 -3.99 -3.76
N PHE A 6 4.80 -2.89 -3.93
CA PHE A 6 4.73 -2.17 -5.21
C PHE A 6 5.48 -0.85 -5.11
N GLN A 7 6.48 -0.63 -5.96
CA GLN A 7 7.04 0.69 -6.16
C GLN A 7 6.09 1.53 -7.01
N ILE A 8 5.51 2.57 -6.44
CA ILE A 8 4.57 3.47 -7.12
C ILE A 8 4.97 4.91 -6.86
N THR A 9 5.33 5.63 -7.91
CA THR A 9 5.95 6.94 -7.82
C THR A 9 5.28 7.98 -8.72
N GLU A 10 5.60 9.25 -8.51
CA GLU A 10 5.05 10.36 -9.29
C GLU A 10 5.76 10.56 -10.63
N THR A 11 7.05 10.21 -10.69
CA THR A 11 7.85 10.22 -11.90
C THR A 11 8.23 8.80 -12.32
N ARG A 12 8.59 8.62 -13.59
CA ARG A 12 9.03 7.33 -14.10
C ARG A 12 10.33 6.95 -13.41
N VAL A 13 10.35 5.77 -12.81
CA VAL A 13 11.55 5.21 -12.17
C VAL A 13 12.50 4.71 -13.26
N ASP A 14 13.78 5.07 -13.15
CA ASP A 14 14.82 4.46 -13.98
C ASP A 14 14.99 2.99 -13.58
N ARG A 15 15.29 2.13 -14.56
CA ARG A 15 15.35 0.67 -14.32
C ARG A 15 16.34 0.29 -13.23
N ASP A 16 17.44 1.03 -13.11
CA ASP A 16 18.47 0.81 -12.10
C ASP A 16 18.01 1.18 -10.67
N ASN A 17 16.93 1.97 -10.56
CA ASN A 17 16.32 2.38 -9.29
C ASN A 17 15.05 1.58 -8.98
N TYR A 18 14.79 0.50 -9.71
CA TYR A 18 13.66 -0.37 -9.41
C TYR A 18 13.86 -1.01 -8.03
N LEU A 19 12.81 -0.95 -7.22
CA LEU A 19 12.69 -1.74 -6.01
C LEU A 19 13.03 -3.20 -6.32
N ASN A 20 14.01 -3.74 -5.62
CA ASN A 20 14.50 -5.11 -5.75
C ASN A 20 14.64 -5.75 -4.36
N GLU A 21 15.08 -7.01 -4.35
CA GLU A 21 15.20 -7.81 -3.13
C GLU A 21 16.20 -7.26 -2.09
N ASP A 22 17.13 -6.40 -2.48
CA ASP A 22 18.14 -5.82 -1.58
C ASP A 22 17.78 -4.41 -1.08
N THR A 23 16.67 -3.84 -1.54
CA THR A 23 16.34 -2.43 -1.28
C THR A 23 15.86 -2.19 0.17
N LEU A 24 15.17 -3.16 0.75
CA LEU A 24 14.54 -3.02 2.07
C LEU A 24 15.36 -3.69 3.16
N GLU A 25 15.30 -3.16 4.38
CA GLU A 25 15.93 -3.74 5.55
C GLU A 25 15.28 -5.07 5.93
N GLN A 26 16.07 -6.13 6.07
CA GLN A 26 15.60 -7.51 6.25
C GLN A 26 16.32 -8.23 7.39
N GLY A 27 15.69 -9.30 7.88
CA GLY A 27 16.23 -10.19 8.91
C GLY A 27 15.78 -9.85 10.32
N ASP A 28 16.45 -10.45 11.31
CA ASP A 28 16.05 -10.41 12.71
C ASP A 28 15.88 -8.97 13.23
N GLY A 29 14.67 -8.64 13.68
CA GLY A 29 14.33 -7.32 14.21
C GLY A 29 13.83 -6.32 13.17
N HIS A 30 13.74 -6.70 11.90
CA HIS A 30 13.13 -5.90 10.83
C HIS A 30 11.71 -6.37 10.49
N TYR A 31 11.03 -5.62 9.62
CA TYR A 31 9.66 -5.90 9.18
C TYR A 31 9.56 -7.04 8.17
N TYR A 32 10.67 -7.51 7.62
CA TYR A 32 10.70 -8.53 6.59
C TYR A 32 11.74 -9.59 6.98
N ASP A 33 11.35 -10.87 6.96
CA ASP A 33 12.30 -11.97 7.07
C ASP A 33 13.23 -12.00 5.85
N TYR A 34 12.61 -11.89 4.67
CA TYR A 34 13.29 -11.73 3.38
C TYR A 34 12.35 -11.13 2.33
N CYS A 35 12.96 -10.56 1.30
CA CYS A 35 12.36 -10.11 0.07
C CYS A 35 12.96 -10.91 -1.10
N SER A 36 12.22 -11.03 -2.20
CA SER A 36 12.74 -11.65 -3.42
C SER A 36 12.14 -11.03 -4.66
N GLU A 37 12.94 -10.93 -5.72
CA GLU A 37 12.42 -10.57 -7.03
C GLU A 37 11.40 -11.61 -7.54
N ILE A 38 10.45 -11.14 -8.34
CA ILE A 38 9.46 -11.98 -9.01
C ILE A 38 9.61 -11.83 -10.53
N ASP A 39 9.16 -12.83 -11.27
CA ASP A 39 9.20 -12.75 -12.73
C ASP A 39 8.19 -11.73 -13.29
N GLU A 40 8.38 -11.36 -14.56
CA GLU A 40 7.57 -10.31 -15.19
C GLU A 40 6.09 -10.71 -15.34
N GLU A 41 5.78 -12.00 -15.47
CA GLU A 41 4.39 -12.46 -15.61
C GLU A 41 3.67 -12.40 -14.25
N GLU A 42 4.34 -12.83 -13.18
CA GLU A 42 3.86 -12.67 -11.81
C GLU A 42 3.69 -11.18 -11.45
N ARG A 43 4.67 -10.35 -11.82
CA ARG A 43 4.61 -8.89 -11.65
C ARG A 43 3.37 -8.29 -12.32
N LYS A 44 3.11 -8.60 -13.60
CA LYS A 44 1.92 -8.14 -14.33
C LYS A 44 0.62 -8.59 -13.70
N PHE A 45 0.56 -9.86 -13.29
CA PHE A 45 -0.60 -10.41 -12.61
C PHE A 45 -0.91 -9.66 -11.31
N HIS A 46 0.11 -9.34 -10.51
CA HIS A 46 -0.05 -8.61 -9.27
C HIS A 46 -0.41 -7.14 -9.49
N ILE A 47 0.13 -6.48 -10.52
CA ILE A 47 -0.29 -5.13 -10.91
C ILE A 47 -1.78 -5.11 -11.28
N ALA A 48 -2.25 -6.07 -12.07
CA ALA A 48 -3.66 -6.16 -12.42
C ALA A 48 -4.54 -6.37 -11.17
N ASN A 49 -4.17 -7.30 -10.28
CA ASN A 49 -4.91 -7.55 -9.04
C ASN A 49 -4.92 -6.33 -8.11
N LEU A 50 -3.83 -5.56 -8.04
CA LEU A 50 -3.76 -4.34 -7.25
C LEU A 50 -4.88 -3.37 -7.67
N ILE A 51 -5.04 -3.14 -8.97
CA ILE A 51 -6.02 -2.17 -9.48
C ILE A 51 -7.45 -2.71 -9.45
N GLU A 52 -7.64 -3.99 -9.78
CA GLU A 52 -8.97 -4.58 -9.91
C GLU A 52 -9.61 -4.98 -8.58
N LYS A 53 -8.79 -5.38 -7.60
CA LYS A 53 -9.27 -6.04 -6.37
C LYS A 53 -8.86 -5.33 -5.09
N ALA A 54 -7.67 -4.70 -5.06
CA ALA A 54 -7.11 -4.18 -3.82
C ALA A 54 -7.36 -2.68 -3.62
N LEU A 55 -7.14 -1.85 -4.64
CA LEU A 55 -7.35 -0.41 -4.53
C LEU A 55 -8.85 -0.05 -4.59
N PRO A 56 -9.25 1.09 -3.98
CA PRO A 56 -10.64 1.52 -3.98
C PRO A 56 -11.22 1.65 -5.39
N LYS A 57 -12.38 1.02 -5.60
CA LYS A 57 -13.04 0.94 -6.90
C LYS A 57 -13.27 2.35 -7.48
N GLY A 58 -12.78 2.54 -8.70
CA GLY A 58 -12.95 3.78 -9.47
C GLY A 58 -11.90 4.86 -9.20
N MET A 59 -11.10 4.75 -8.14
CA MET A 59 -10.05 5.75 -7.85
C MET A 59 -8.84 5.61 -8.76
N PHE A 60 -8.62 4.43 -9.37
CA PHE A 60 -7.46 4.16 -10.20
C PHE A 60 -7.86 3.42 -11.49
N THR A 61 -7.07 3.61 -12.54
CA THR A 61 -7.18 2.86 -13.78
C THR A 61 -5.79 2.57 -14.33
N LEU A 62 -5.54 1.32 -14.70
CA LEU A 62 -4.33 0.94 -15.42
C LEU A 62 -4.46 1.47 -16.86
N VAL A 63 -3.62 2.43 -17.23
CA VAL A 63 -3.66 3.10 -18.55
C VAL A 63 -2.52 2.67 -19.47
N ALA A 64 -1.48 2.07 -18.90
CA ALA A 64 -0.44 1.34 -19.60
C ALA A 64 0.13 0.27 -18.65
N GLU A 65 0.96 -0.63 -19.17
CA GLU A 65 1.56 -1.76 -18.43
C GLU A 65 2.11 -1.37 -17.05
N ASN A 66 2.83 -0.24 -16.97
CA ASN A 66 3.46 0.27 -15.76
C ASN A 66 2.96 1.67 -15.38
N THR A 67 1.73 2.02 -15.74
CA THR A 67 1.21 3.37 -15.49
C THR A 67 -0.24 3.32 -15.07
N ILE A 68 -0.52 3.90 -13.91
CA ILE A 68 -1.86 4.05 -13.37
C ILE A 68 -2.26 5.51 -13.41
N ARG A 69 -3.51 5.79 -13.74
CA ARG A 69 -4.11 7.10 -13.61
C ARG A 69 -4.92 7.15 -12.33
N TYR A 70 -4.67 8.15 -11.51
CA TYR A 70 -5.55 8.53 -10.41
C TYR A 70 -6.76 9.28 -10.97
N ASN A 71 -7.98 8.80 -10.68
CA ASN A 71 -9.21 9.37 -11.22
C ASN A 71 -9.94 10.29 -10.22
N GLY A 72 -9.35 10.56 -9.06
CA GLY A 72 -10.02 11.26 -7.96
C GLY A 72 -10.71 10.29 -6.99
N GLY A 73 -11.70 10.79 -6.26
CA GLY A 73 -12.43 10.03 -5.23
C GLY A 73 -11.92 10.24 -3.81
N ALA A 74 -10.89 11.08 -3.61
CA ALA A 74 -10.35 11.42 -2.30
C ALA A 74 -11.42 11.88 -1.30
N ASP A 75 -12.35 12.76 -1.69
CA ASP A 75 -13.36 13.29 -0.75
C ASP A 75 -14.32 12.21 -0.26
N LYS A 76 -14.76 11.33 -1.17
CA LYS A 76 -15.59 10.18 -0.81
C LYS A 76 -14.82 9.24 0.11
N TRP A 77 -13.58 8.90 -0.25
CA TRP A 77 -12.73 8.04 0.56
C TRP A 77 -12.46 8.63 1.96
N LYS A 78 -12.11 9.92 2.06
CA LYS A 78 -11.89 10.62 3.34
C LYS A 78 -13.13 10.58 4.22
N LYS A 79 -14.32 10.77 3.64
CA LYS A 79 -15.59 10.69 4.38
C LYS A 79 -15.82 9.28 4.92
N GLU A 80 -15.66 8.25 4.09
CA GLU A 80 -15.80 6.85 4.48
C GLU A 80 -14.77 6.46 5.55
N PHE A 81 -13.52 6.92 5.40
CA PHE A 81 -12.45 6.68 6.36
C PHE A 81 -12.73 7.32 7.73
N VAL A 82 -13.17 8.58 7.76
CA VAL A 82 -13.56 9.27 9.02
C VAL A 82 -14.73 8.55 9.68
N THR A 83 -15.75 8.16 8.93
CA THR A 83 -16.89 7.39 9.46
C THR A 83 -16.41 6.06 10.07
N ALA A 84 -15.58 5.30 9.36
CA ALA A 84 -15.06 4.03 9.85
C ALA A 84 -14.16 4.19 11.10
N ILE A 85 -13.36 5.25 11.20
CA ILE A 85 -12.60 5.56 12.43
C ILE A 85 -13.57 5.77 13.59
N GLN A 86 -14.60 6.59 13.41
CA GLN A 86 -15.57 6.90 14.46
C GLN A 86 -16.31 5.65 14.93
N GLU A 87 -16.75 4.79 14.00
CA GLU A 87 -17.40 3.52 14.32
C GLU A 87 -16.47 2.57 15.10
N LYS A 88 -15.22 2.42 14.66
CA LYS A 88 -14.23 1.57 15.34
C LYS A 88 -13.86 2.11 16.72
N ALA A 89 -13.74 3.43 16.86
CA ALA A 89 -13.49 4.07 18.15
C ALA A 89 -14.68 3.89 19.12
N GLN A 90 -15.91 4.01 18.63
CA GLN A 90 -17.12 3.77 19.45
C GLN A 90 -17.26 2.31 19.88
N ALA A 91 -16.72 1.35 19.11
CA ALA A 91 -16.72 -0.06 19.47
C ALA A 91 -15.75 -0.40 20.63
N VAL A 92 -14.86 0.51 21.01
CA VAL A 92 -13.97 0.35 22.17
C VAL A 92 -14.78 0.57 23.45
N THR A 93 -14.77 -0.42 24.34
CA THR A 93 -15.47 -0.38 25.63
C THR A 93 -14.51 -0.64 26.79
N ILE A 94 -14.96 -0.41 28.02
CA ILE A 94 -14.18 -0.68 29.23
C ILE A 94 -13.78 -2.16 29.29
N GLU A 95 -14.68 -3.05 28.87
CA GLU A 95 -14.52 -4.49 28.93
C GLU A 95 -13.53 -5.02 27.87
N ASN A 96 -13.45 -4.38 26.70
CA ASN A 96 -12.66 -4.89 25.58
C ASN A 96 -11.34 -4.15 25.33
N CYS A 97 -11.11 -3.00 25.97
CA CYS A 97 -9.98 -2.11 25.66
C CYS A 97 -8.59 -2.74 25.89
N MET A 98 -8.49 -3.75 26.75
CA MET A 98 -7.23 -4.44 27.09
C MET A 98 -7.06 -5.81 26.42
N MET A 99 -7.96 -6.21 25.53
CA MET A 99 -7.84 -7.49 24.83
C MET A 99 -6.73 -7.43 23.77
N CYS A 100 -5.82 -8.43 23.76
CA CYS A 100 -4.64 -8.45 22.90
C CYS A 100 -4.92 -8.26 21.39
N ILE A 101 -6.05 -8.76 20.89
CA ILE A 101 -6.50 -8.58 19.49
C ILE A 101 -7.88 -7.91 19.40
N GLY A 102 -8.26 -7.17 20.45
CA GLY A 102 -9.57 -6.54 20.60
C GLY A 102 -9.73 -5.21 19.86
N ALA A 103 -10.75 -4.44 20.24
CA ALA A 103 -11.18 -3.24 19.51
C ALA A 103 -10.06 -2.20 19.32
N VAL A 104 -9.20 -2.00 20.34
CA VAL A 104 -8.05 -1.08 20.26
C VAL A 104 -7.03 -1.54 19.21
N TYR A 105 -6.65 -2.82 19.22
CA TYR A 105 -5.74 -3.40 18.22
C TYR A 105 -6.31 -3.28 16.80
N GLN A 106 -7.62 -3.57 16.63
CA GLN A 106 -8.27 -3.45 15.32
C GLN A 106 -8.34 -1.99 14.83
N LEU A 107 -8.54 -1.03 15.73
CA LEU A 107 -8.48 0.39 15.39
C LEU A 107 -7.07 0.79 14.97
N GLU A 108 -6.03 0.43 15.74
CA GLU A 108 -4.65 0.73 15.38
C GLU A 108 -4.27 0.14 14.02
N LYS A 109 -4.60 -1.14 13.77
CA LYS A 109 -4.37 -1.81 12.48
C LYS A 109 -5.07 -1.06 11.35
N PHE A 110 -6.33 -0.67 11.54
CA PHE A 110 -7.10 0.05 10.54
C PHE A 110 -6.53 1.44 10.22
N LEU A 111 -5.98 2.15 11.21
CA LEU A 111 -5.39 3.48 11.00
C LEU A 111 -4.16 3.42 10.07
N LYS A 112 -3.40 2.33 10.11
CA LYS A 112 -2.23 2.14 9.24
C LYS A 112 -2.58 1.45 7.92
N ASN A 113 -3.53 0.52 7.94
CA ASN A 113 -3.94 -0.28 6.78
C ASN A 113 -5.48 -0.31 6.59
N PRO A 114 -6.09 0.81 6.17
CA PRO A 114 -7.55 0.90 6.02
C PRO A 114 -8.13 0.00 4.94
N LEU A 115 -7.31 -0.45 3.98
CA LEU A 115 -7.72 -1.40 2.95
C LEU A 115 -7.58 -2.87 3.39
N ASP A 116 -7.03 -3.13 4.58
CA ASP A 116 -6.75 -4.46 5.12
C ASP A 116 -6.02 -5.38 4.12
N LEU A 117 -4.99 -4.84 3.47
CA LEU A 117 -4.22 -5.54 2.45
C LEU A 117 -2.95 -6.15 3.04
N GLY A 118 -2.52 -7.28 2.46
CA GLY A 118 -1.12 -7.72 2.59
C GLY A 118 -0.17 -6.86 1.75
N TYR A 119 -0.66 -6.17 0.73
CA TYR A 119 0.19 -5.35 -0.13
C TYR A 119 0.75 -4.11 0.58
N GLN A 120 2.00 -3.80 0.27
CA GLN A 120 2.69 -2.59 0.74
C GLN A 120 3.15 -1.73 -0.44
N PHE A 121 3.48 -0.47 -0.15
CA PHE A 121 3.72 0.56 -1.15
C PHE A 121 5.07 1.24 -0.88
N TYR A 122 5.96 1.15 -1.86
CA TYR A 122 7.23 1.82 -1.85
C TYR A 122 7.13 3.08 -2.73
N MET A 123 7.15 4.26 -2.12
CA MET A 123 6.89 5.53 -2.85
C MET A 123 8.18 6.33 -3.12
N ASP A 124 9.35 5.72 -2.94
CA ASP A 124 10.64 6.37 -3.22
C ASP A 124 11.08 6.09 -4.66
N GLU A 125 11.46 7.16 -5.34
CA GLU A 125 11.93 7.18 -6.72
C GLU A 125 13.40 6.78 -6.85
N TYR A 126 14.17 6.94 -5.78
CA TYR A 126 15.61 6.75 -5.79
C TYR A 126 16.07 5.44 -5.14
N GLY A 127 15.15 4.65 -4.57
CA GLY A 127 15.51 3.37 -3.94
C GLY A 127 16.32 3.51 -2.66
N VAL A 128 16.21 4.64 -1.95
CA VAL A 128 17.01 4.97 -0.76
C VAL A 128 16.29 4.60 0.54
N ASN A 129 14.96 4.63 0.55
CA ASN A 129 14.19 4.22 1.73
C ASN A 129 14.34 2.72 1.96
N GLY A 130 14.63 2.32 3.20
CA GLY A 130 14.78 0.92 3.61
C GLY A 130 13.48 0.23 4.05
N TYR A 131 12.32 0.86 3.84
CA TYR A 131 11.01 0.33 4.27
C TYR A 131 9.91 0.68 3.27
N ALA A 132 8.85 -0.13 3.24
CA ALA A 132 7.63 0.16 2.51
C ALA A 132 6.47 0.51 3.45
N GLU A 133 5.50 1.21 2.90
CA GLU A 133 4.37 1.78 3.62
C GLU A 133 3.10 0.94 3.47
N GLN A 134 2.18 1.08 4.42
CA GLN A 134 0.86 0.46 4.34
C GLN A 134 -0.13 1.35 3.56
N SER A 135 -1.34 0.82 3.33
CA SER A 135 -2.32 1.45 2.45
C SER A 135 -2.75 2.85 2.88
N TYR A 136 -2.68 3.21 4.17
CA TYR A 136 -3.04 4.56 4.61
C TYR A 136 -2.08 5.60 4.02
N SER A 137 -0.76 5.42 4.19
CA SER A 137 0.24 6.37 3.72
C SER A 137 0.16 6.54 2.20
N PHE A 138 -0.06 5.44 1.46
CA PHE A 138 -0.29 5.51 0.01
C PHE A 138 -1.53 6.35 -0.34
N LEU A 139 -2.67 6.06 0.29
CA LEU A 139 -3.92 6.79 0.05
C LEU A 139 -3.84 8.26 0.49
N GLN A 140 -3.08 8.56 1.54
CA GLN A 140 -2.81 9.91 2.00
C GLN A 140 -2.04 10.71 0.95
N THR A 141 -1.01 10.13 0.35
CA THR A 141 -0.21 10.76 -0.71
C THR A 141 -1.05 11.00 -1.96
N VAL A 142 -1.67 9.95 -2.51
CA VAL A 142 -2.43 10.07 -3.77
C VAL A 142 -3.66 10.97 -3.67
N SER A 143 -4.23 11.13 -2.47
CA SER A 143 -5.35 12.04 -2.21
C SER A 143 -5.00 13.52 -2.24
N GLN A 144 -3.71 13.87 -2.43
CA GLN A 144 -3.24 15.24 -2.64
C GLN A 144 -3.18 15.62 -4.12
N PHE A 145 -3.29 14.64 -5.02
CA PHE A 145 -3.19 14.87 -6.45
C PHE A 145 -4.53 15.23 -7.08
N GLU A 146 -4.47 15.96 -8.19
CA GLU A 146 -5.63 16.22 -9.02
C GLU A 146 -6.04 14.98 -9.83
N PRO A 147 -7.34 14.76 -10.07
CA PRO A 147 -7.82 13.74 -10.99
C PRO A 147 -7.15 13.87 -12.37
N GLY A 148 -6.66 12.74 -12.88
CA GLY A 148 -5.88 12.68 -14.13
C GLY A 148 -4.38 12.52 -13.93
N LYS A 149 -3.85 12.73 -12.71
CA LYS A 149 -2.44 12.47 -12.38
C LYS A 149 -2.05 11.04 -12.76
N LEU A 150 -0.92 10.90 -13.44
CA LEU A 150 -0.31 9.61 -13.71
C LEU A 150 0.69 9.28 -12.60
N LEU A 151 0.69 8.02 -12.20
CA LEU A 151 1.67 7.41 -11.31
C LEU A 151 2.29 6.22 -12.04
N TYR A 152 3.57 5.97 -11.76
CA TYR A 152 4.37 4.99 -12.48
C TYR A 152 4.73 3.84 -11.56
N ILE A 153 4.62 2.62 -12.09
CA ILE A 153 4.94 1.41 -11.34
C ILE A 153 6.36 0.98 -11.74
N GLY A 154 7.27 0.96 -10.77
CA GLY A 154 8.64 0.49 -10.92
C GLY A 154 8.75 -1.00 -10.61
N GLY A 155 9.64 -1.34 -9.67
CA GLY A 155 9.81 -2.69 -9.16
C GLY A 155 8.58 -3.20 -8.40
N VAL A 156 8.35 -4.51 -8.47
CA VAL A 156 7.40 -5.22 -7.63
C VAL A 156 8.12 -6.47 -7.13
N ILE A 157 8.11 -6.69 -5.82
CA ILE A 157 8.83 -7.79 -5.18
C ILE A 157 7.90 -8.57 -4.25
N ASP A 158 8.25 -9.83 -4.00
CA ASP A 158 7.66 -10.60 -2.91
C ASP A 158 8.35 -10.25 -1.58
N TYR A 159 7.60 -10.36 -0.49
CA TYR A 159 8.16 -10.29 0.85
C TYR A 159 7.53 -11.36 1.75
N HIS A 160 8.32 -11.84 2.70
CA HIS A 160 7.89 -12.67 3.81
C HIS A 160 7.98 -11.93 5.15
N PHE A 161 6.94 -12.10 5.97
CA PHE A 161 6.89 -11.71 7.39
C PHE A 161 6.83 -12.94 8.29
#